data_AF-A0A832P5U7-F1
#
_entry.id   AF-A0A832P5U7-F1
#
_cell.length_a   1.000
_cell.length_b   1.000
_cell.length_c   1.000
_cell.angle_alpha   90.00
_cell.angle_beta   90.00
_cell.angle_gamma   90.00
#
_symmetry.space_group_name_H-M   'P 1'
#
loop_
_entity.id
_entity.type
_entity.pdbx_description
1 polymer ?
#
loop_
_entity_poly.entity_id
_entity_poly.type
_entity_poly.pdbx_seq_one_letter_code
_entity_poly.pdbx_strand_id
1 'polypeptide(L)'
;MDKLRSYIQNNKDLFEPESLPEGHELRFLERLAEYPPPKKYIRYKYLIYISVAALLLLVIAIGVRFLKEDPVTSLFADPCTGESYSCYYDQIVKLSDQIEYNTRTFPKYKRQEILMNMESILPVSSEDFSEMLPAEISGKDAERLKKEYYQRLYEGMKEIASLTN
;
A
#
# COMPACT_ATOMS: atom_id res chain seq x y z
N MET A 1 9.77 61.29 -38.80
CA MET A 1 8.35 61.11 -38.39
C MET A 1 7.44 62.19 -38.99
N ASP A 2 7.95 63.38 -39.34
CA ASP A 2 7.12 64.51 -39.77
C ASP A 2 6.42 64.33 -41.11
N LYS A 3 7.04 63.63 -42.07
CA LYS A 3 6.43 63.33 -43.38
C LYS A 3 5.18 62.45 -43.29
N LEU A 4 5.17 61.49 -42.36
CA LEU A 4 4.01 60.61 -42.15
C LEU A 4 2.87 61.40 -41.51
N ARG A 5 3.21 62.26 -40.55
CA ARG A 5 2.23 63.10 -39.85
C ARG A 5 1.55 64.09 -40.79
N SER A 6 2.33 64.75 -41.66
CA SER A 6 1.79 65.66 -42.67
C SER A 6 0.97 64.91 -43.72
N TYR A 7 1.38 63.70 -44.11
CA TYR A 7 0.62 62.88 -45.06
C TYR A 7 -0.74 62.48 -44.51
N ILE A 8 -0.82 62.05 -43.24
CA ILE A 8 -2.08 61.68 -42.58
C ILE A 8 -2.98 62.90 -42.40
N GLN A 9 -2.43 64.07 -42.03
CA GLN A 9 -3.22 65.30 -41.91
C GLN A 9 -3.78 65.78 -43.24
N ASN A 10 -3.01 65.68 -44.32
CA ASN A 10 -3.42 66.14 -45.65
C ASN A 10 -4.38 65.18 -46.36
N ASN A 11 -4.50 63.94 -45.88
CA ASN A 11 -5.32 62.89 -46.46
C ASN A 11 -6.34 62.36 -45.44
N LYS A 12 -6.73 63.18 -44.45
CA LYS A 12 -7.59 62.78 -43.34
C LYS A 12 -8.89 62.12 -43.83
N ASP A 13 -9.45 62.64 -44.91
CA ASP A 13 -10.70 62.17 -45.51
C ASP A 13 -10.60 60.76 -46.10
N LEU A 14 -9.39 60.29 -46.46
CA LEU A 14 -9.13 58.91 -46.89
C LEU A 14 -9.10 57.92 -45.71
N PHE A 15 -8.99 58.42 -44.48
CA PHE A 15 -8.95 57.63 -43.25
C PHE A 15 -10.20 57.80 -42.39
N GLU A 16 -11.10 58.72 -42.75
CA GLU A 16 -12.44 58.76 -42.17
C GLU A 16 -13.22 57.57 -42.74
N PRO A 17 -13.63 56.60 -41.90
CA PRO A 17 -14.38 55.47 -42.40
C PRO A 17 -15.70 55.99 -42.98
N GLU A 18 -16.05 55.50 -44.17
CA GLU A 18 -17.41 55.65 -44.71
C GLU A 18 -18.43 55.34 -43.59
N SER A 19 -19.51 56.12 -43.53
CA SER A 19 -20.57 55.91 -42.56
C SER A 19 -20.94 54.42 -42.55
N LEU A 20 -20.81 53.79 -41.39
CA LEU A 20 -21.04 52.36 -41.25
C LEU A 20 -22.41 52.01 -41.87
N PRO A 21 -22.49 50.95 -42.68
CA PRO A 21 -23.75 50.56 -43.31
C PRO A 21 -24.82 50.30 -42.24
N GLU A 22 -26.06 50.68 -42.52
CA GLU A 22 -27.17 50.52 -41.59
C GLU A 22 -27.27 49.07 -41.07
N GLY A 23 -27.47 48.93 -39.76
CA GLY A 23 -27.55 47.64 -39.09
C GLY A 23 -26.20 46.95 -38.81
N HIS A 24 -25.07 47.61 -38.99
CA HIS A 24 -23.76 47.08 -38.59
C HIS A 24 -23.65 46.85 -37.08
N GLU A 25 -24.17 47.78 -36.27
CA GLU A 25 -24.19 47.66 -34.80
C GLU A 25 -24.99 46.44 -34.33
N LEU A 26 -26.17 46.22 -34.93
CA LEU A 26 -27.01 45.06 -34.65
C LEU A 26 -26.29 43.75 -35.00
N ARG A 27 -25.67 43.67 -36.18
CA ARG A 27 -24.89 42.49 -36.60
C ARG A 27 -23.67 42.22 -35.72
N PHE A 28 -23.06 43.26 -35.17
CA PHE A 28 -21.94 43.14 -34.25
C PHE A 28 -22.40 42.60 -32.88
N LEU A 29 -23.52 43.10 -32.36
CA LEU A 29 -24.13 42.63 -31.12
C LEU A 29 -24.63 41.18 -31.25
N GLU A 30 -25.21 40.80 -32.39
CA GLU A 30 -25.59 39.42 -32.68
C GLU A 30 -24.39 38.48 -32.67
N ARG A 31 -23.28 38.84 -33.34
CA ARG A 31 -22.05 38.04 -33.29
C ARG A 31 -21.51 37.90 -31.87
N LEU A 32 -21.51 38.99 -31.09
CA LEU A 32 -21.08 38.96 -29.69
C LEU A 32 -21.95 38.04 -28.83
N ALA A 33 -23.25 37.96 -29.12
CA ALA A 33 -24.17 37.06 -28.44
C ALA A 33 -24.02 35.58 -28.88
N GLU A 34 -23.61 35.34 -30.13
CA GLU A 34 -23.34 34.00 -30.66
C GLU A 34 -22.06 33.37 -30.10
N TYR A 35 -21.08 34.18 -29.67
CA TYR A 35 -19.89 33.64 -29.00
C TYR A 35 -20.22 33.25 -27.55
N PRO A 36 -20.20 31.95 -27.21
CA PRO A 36 -20.37 31.56 -25.82
C PRO A 36 -19.24 32.17 -24.98
N PRO A 37 -19.53 32.66 -23.75
CA PRO A 37 -18.47 33.16 -22.89
C PRO A 37 -17.41 32.08 -22.70
N PRO A 38 -16.11 32.43 -22.61
CA PRO A 38 -15.07 31.44 -22.37
C PRO A 38 -15.47 30.65 -21.13
N LYS A 39 -15.75 29.35 -21.31
CA LYS A 39 -16.24 28.48 -20.24
C LYS A 39 -15.21 28.56 -19.11
N LYS A 40 -15.57 29.31 -18.07
CA LYS A 40 -14.68 29.65 -16.95
C LYS A 40 -14.04 28.38 -16.42
N TYR A 41 -12.75 28.48 -16.12
CA TYR A 41 -11.79 27.53 -15.53
C TYR A 41 -12.25 26.79 -14.24
N ILE A 42 -13.54 26.77 -13.93
CA ILE A 42 -14.15 26.16 -12.75
C ILE A 42 -13.97 24.64 -12.78
N ARG A 43 -14.00 24.00 -13.96
CA ARG A 43 -13.79 22.54 -14.08
C ARG A 43 -12.39 22.09 -13.66
N TYR A 44 -11.36 22.92 -13.81
CA TYR A 44 -9.99 22.56 -13.47
C TYR A 44 -9.80 22.36 -11.96
N LYS A 45 -10.45 23.18 -11.12
CA LYS A 45 -10.34 23.03 -9.66
C LYS A 45 -10.92 21.70 -9.19
N TYR A 46 -12.07 21.28 -9.74
CA TYR A 46 -12.67 19.99 -9.40
C TYR A 46 -11.79 18.80 -9.78
N LEU A 47 -11.13 18.84 -10.94
CA LEU A 47 -10.22 17.78 -11.36
C LEU A 47 -9.02 17.63 -10.42
N ILE A 48 -8.48 18.75 -9.90
CA ILE A 48 -7.39 18.74 -8.91
C ILE A 48 -7.85 18.13 -7.59
N TYR A 49 -9.03 18.50 -7.09
CA TYR A 49 -9.55 17.92 -5.85
C TYR A 49 -9.82 16.41 -5.98
N ILE A 50 -10.33 15.97 -7.14
CA ILE A 50 -10.54 14.55 -7.43
C ILE A 50 -9.20 13.80 -7.49
N SER A 51 -8.17 14.37 -8.12
CA SER A 51 -6.85 13.72 -8.18
C SER A 51 -6.19 13.61 -6.81
N VAL A 52 -6.29 14.67 -5.98
CA VAL A 52 -5.76 14.66 -4.61
C VAL A 52 -6.49 13.65 -3.74
N ALA A 53 -7.83 13.58 -3.83
CA ALA A 53 -8.61 12.59 -3.09
C ALA A 53 -8.27 11.14 -3.50
N ALA A 54 -8.09 10.88 -4.81
CA ALA A 54 -7.67 9.58 -5.30
C ALA A 54 -6.27 9.19 -4.82
N LEU A 55 -5.34 10.15 -4.77
CA LEU A 55 -3.98 9.92 -4.28
C LEU A 55 -3.97 9.65 -2.77
N LEU A 56 -4.80 10.37 -2.00
CA LEU A 56 -5.01 10.11 -0.57
C LEU A 56 -5.59 8.71 -0.32
N LEU A 57 -6.58 8.29 -1.11
CA LEU A 57 -7.13 6.94 -1.05
C LEU A 57 -6.09 5.87 -1.40
N LEU A 58 -5.22 6.12 -2.37
CA LEU A 58 -4.11 5.24 -2.71
C LEU A 58 -3.10 5.14 -1.55
N VAL A 59 -2.69 6.27 -0.97
CA VAL A 59 -1.77 6.30 0.17
C VAL A 59 -2.38 5.63 1.39
N ILE A 60 -3.68 5.81 1.65
CA ILE A 60 -4.39 5.12 2.72
C ILE A 60 -4.52 3.62 2.40
N ALA A 61 -4.85 3.24 1.18
CA ALA A 61 -4.96 1.83 0.80
C ALA A 61 -3.61 1.13 0.90
N ILE A 62 -2.54 1.74 0.40
CA ILE A 62 -1.16 1.25 0.52
C ILE A 62 -0.74 1.25 1.99
N GLY A 63 -0.94 2.35 2.72
CA GLY A 63 -0.60 2.45 4.14
C GLY A 63 -1.33 1.43 5.00
N VAL A 64 -2.62 1.18 4.75
CA VAL A 64 -3.40 0.13 5.42
C VAL A 64 -2.91 -1.27 5.03
N ARG A 65 -2.48 -1.50 3.79
CA ARG A 65 -1.87 -2.77 3.36
C ARG A 65 -0.50 -3.01 3.96
N PHE A 66 0.32 -1.97 4.12
CA PHE A 66 1.63 -2.05 4.76
C PHE A 66 1.56 -2.09 6.30
N LEU A 67 0.58 -1.42 6.92
CA LEU A 67 0.34 -1.48 8.38
C LEU A 67 -0.41 -2.75 8.79
N LYS A 68 -1.10 -3.40 7.86
CA LYS A 68 -1.83 -4.65 8.07
C LYS A 68 -1.22 -5.69 7.14
N GLU A 69 -0.04 -6.15 7.53
CA GLU A 69 0.65 -7.37 7.07
C GLU A 69 -0.12 -8.09 5.95
N ASP A 70 0.27 -7.83 4.69
CA ASP A 70 -0.36 -8.46 3.54
C ASP A 70 -0.28 -9.99 3.68
N PRO A 71 -1.41 -10.72 3.76
CA PRO A 71 -1.42 -12.16 4.01
C PRO A 71 -0.89 -12.99 2.84
N VAL A 72 -0.60 -12.37 1.69
CA VAL A 72 -0.24 -13.08 0.45
C VAL A 72 1.26 -13.03 0.17
N THR A 73 1.96 -11.99 0.63
CA THR A 73 3.42 -11.90 0.62
C THR A 73 4.05 -12.33 1.96
N SER A 74 3.29 -12.29 3.07
CA SER A 74 3.73 -12.83 4.36
C SER A 74 3.66 -14.36 4.45
N LEU A 75 2.99 -15.03 3.51
CA LEU A 75 2.85 -16.49 3.51
C LEU A 75 4.20 -17.22 3.31
N PHE A 76 5.20 -16.52 2.75
CA PHE A 76 6.56 -17.01 2.52
C PHE A 76 7.66 -16.12 3.11
N ALA A 77 7.30 -15.01 3.77
CA ALA A 77 8.27 -14.23 4.52
C ALA A 77 8.43 -14.87 5.89
N ASP A 78 9.66 -15.26 6.22
CA ASP A 78 10.00 -15.70 7.56
C ASP A 78 9.65 -14.59 8.56
N PRO A 79 8.73 -14.80 9.52
CA PRO A 79 8.27 -13.75 10.43
C PRO A 79 9.38 -13.25 11.36
N CYS A 80 10.52 -13.94 11.44
CA CYS A 80 11.63 -13.64 12.34
C CYS A 80 12.93 -13.27 11.57
N THR A 81 12.84 -12.74 10.34
CA THR A 81 14.04 -12.34 9.57
C THR A 81 14.91 -11.37 10.34
N GLY A 82 16.15 -11.77 10.63
CA GLY A 82 17.13 -10.94 11.35
C GLY A 82 16.94 -10.89 12.88
N GLU A 83 15.93 -11.56 13.42
CA GLU A 83 15.66 -11.58 14.86
C GLU A 83 16.34 -12.76 15.58
N SER A 84 16.29 -12.71 16.92
CA SER A 84 16.83 -13.74 17.81
C SER A 84 15.97 -15.01 17.80
N TYR A 85 16.52 -16.12 18.29
CA TYR A 85 15.82 -17.40 18.38
C TYR A 85 14.52 -17.35 19.19
N SER A 86 14.39 -16.38 20.12
CA SER A 86 13.19 -16.20 20.95
C SER A 86 11.94 -15.89 20.12
N CYS A 87 12.09 -15.22 18.96
CA CYS A 87 10.97 -14.92 18.07
C CYS A 87 10.29 -16.21 17.58
N TYR A 88 11.08 -17.21 17.13
CA TYR A 88 10.51 -18.48 16.66
C TYR A 88 9.82 -19.24 17.79
N TYR A 89 10.38 -19.21 19.00
CA TYR A 89 9.74 -19.80 20.18
C TYR A 89 8.36 -19.19 20.45
N ASP A 90 8.26 -17.86 20.47
CA ASP A 90 6.99 -17.16 20.68
C ASP A 90 5.96 -17.49 19.57
N GLN A 91 6.41 -17.64 18.33
CA GLN A 91 5.56 -18.04 17.21
C GLN A 91 5.10 -19.49 17.33
N ILE A 92 5.94 -20.41 17.81
CA ILE A 92 5.58 -21.80 18.10
C ILE A 92 4.46 -21.87 19.14
N VAL A 93 4.58 -21.10 20.24
CA VAL A 93 3.56 -21.05 21.30
C VAL A 93 2.24 -20.48 20.77
N LYS A 94 2.28 -19.42 19.95
CA LYS A 94 1.07 -18.88 19.32
C LYS A 94 0.40 -19.91 18.40
N LEU A 95 1.18 -20.63 17.60
CA LEU A 95 0.66 -21.68 16.72
C LEU A 95 0.08 -22.84 17.51
N SER A 96 0.67 -23.24 18.64
CA SER A 96 0.12 -24.33 19.46
C SER A 96 -1.24 -23.97 20.02
N ASP A 97 -1.40 -22.75 20.54
CA ASP A 97 -2.70 -22.27 21.05
C ASP A 97 -3.76 -22.23 19.94
N GLN A 98 -3.36 -21.82 18.73
CA GLN A 98 -4.24 -21.79 17.57
C GLN A 98 -4.66 -23.19 17.13
N ILE A 99 -3.73 -24.15 17.07
CA ILE A 99 -4.00 -25.55 16.76
C ILE A 99 -4.98 -26.14 17.78
N GLU A 100 -4.75 -25.91 19.07
CA GLU A 100 -5.62 -26.42 20.12
C GLU A 100 -7.04 -25.84 20.00
N TYR A 101 -7.15 -24.55 19.70
CA TYR A 101 -8.44 -23.89 19.48
C TYR A 101 -9.18 -24.43 18.24
N ASN A 102 -8.50 -24.49 17.10
CA ASN A 102 -9.09 -24.89 15.82
C ASN A 102 -9.56 -26.35 15.82
N THR A 103 -8.87 -27.22 16.55
CA THR A 103 -9.19 -28.66 16.61
C THR A 103 -10.35 -29.00 17.54
N ARG A 104 -10.92 -28.04 18.29
CA ARG A 104 -12.02 -28.30 19.25
C ARG A 104 -13.26 -28.92 18.64
N THR A 105 -13.55 -28.61 17.38
CA THR A 105 -14.72 -29.09 16.66
C THR A 105 -14.46 -30.41 15.92
N PHE A 106 -13.22 -30.89 15.90
CA PHE A 106 -12.86 -32.10 15.16
C PHE A 106 -13.31 -33.36 15.92
N PRO A 107 -13.53 -34.48 15.19
CA PRO A 107 -13.72 -35.79 15.81
C PRO A 107 -12.56 -36.15 16.75
N LYS A 108 -12.86 -36.82 17.87
CA LYS A 108 -11.90 -37.11 18.96
C LYS A 108 -10.60 -37.75 18.46
N TYR A 109 -10.68 -38.70 17.53
CA TYR A 109 -9.51 -39.40 17.00
C TYR A 109 -8.59 -38.45 16.21
N LYS A 110 -9.16 -37.59 15.35
CA LYS A 110 -8.40 -36.63 14.52
C LYS A 110 -7.78 -35.55 15.40
N ARG A 111 -8.52 -35.06 16.39
CA ARG A 111 -8.00 -34.11 17.38
C ARG A 111 -6.82 -34.71 18.14
N GLN A 112 -6.94 -35.94 18.61
CA GLN A 112 -5.88 -36.60 19.38
C GLN A 112 -4.62 -36.80 18.54
N GLU A 113 -4.74 -37.21 17.29
CA GLU A 113 -3.61 -37.35 16.36
C GLU A 113 -2.85 -36.02 16.19
N ILE A 114 -3.57 -34.94 15.92
CA ILE A 114 -2.97 -33.61 15.73
C ILE A 114 -2.28 -33.12 17.00
N LEU A 115 -2.92 -33.26 18.16
CA LEU A 115 -2.36 -32.81 19.44
C LEU A 115 -1.13 -33.60 19.85
N MET A 116 -1.10 -34.93 19.63
CA MET A 116 0.10 -35.74 19.91
C MET A 116 1.27 -35.36 19.02
N ASN A 117 1.03 -35.10 17.73
CA ASN A 117 2.07 -34.64 16.82
C ASN A 117 2.61 -33.26 17.24
N MET A 118 1.72 -32.35 17.64
CA MET A 118 2.10 -31.03 18.16
C MET A 118 2.96 -31.14 19.42
N GLU A 119 2.52 -31.93 20.40
CA GLU A 119 3.22 -32.14 21.68
C GLU A 119 4.61 -32.78 21.48
N SER A 120 4.79 -33.60 20.43
CA SER A 120 6.08 -34.22 20.13
C SER A 120 7.18 -33.26 19.66
N ILE A 121 6.80 -32.07 19.18
CA ILE A 121 7.74 -31.06 18.66
C ILE A 121 7.73 -29.76 19.47
N LEU A 122 6.82 -29.63 20.44
CA LEU A 122 6.72 -28.45 21.29
C LEU A 122 7.90 -28.44 22.28
N PRO A 123 8.74 -27.39 22.29
CA PRO A 123 9.81 -27.27 23.27
C PRO A 123 9.22 -26.99 24.67
N VAL A 124 9.86 -27.52 25.72
CA VAL A 124 9.39 -27.33 27.11
C VAL A 124 9.59 -25.88 27.57
N SER A 125 10.66 -25.25 27.10
CA SER A 125 10.97 -23.85 27.37
C SER A 125 11.80 -23.24 26.24
N SER A 126 11.98 -21.92 26.26
CA SER A 126 12.84 -21.21 25.30
C SER A 126 14.32 -21.54 25.43
N GLU A 127 14.74 -22.13 26.56
CA GLU A 127 16.15 -22.48 26.84
C GLU A 127 16.41 -23.99 26.77
N ASP A 128 15.40 -24.80 26.44
CA ASP A 128 15.47 -26.27 26.44
C ASP A 128 16.64 -26.77 25.56
N PHE A 129 16.79 -26.21 24.36
CA PHE A 129 17.93 -26.54 23.50
C PHE A 129 19.26 -25.93 23.96
N SER A 130 19.24 -24.78 24.64
CA SER A 130 20.47 -24.15 25.16
C SER A 130 21.16 -25.05 26.18
N GLU A 131 20.39 -25.75 27.02
CA GLU A 131 20.90 -26.68 28.03
C GLU A 131 21.51 -27.95 27.44
N MET A 132 21.15 -28.29 26.20
CA MET A 132 21.66 -29.48 25.48
C MET A 132 22.98 -29.21 24.76
N LEU A 133 23.42 -27.95 24.65
CA LEU A 133 24.64 -27.59 23.93
C LEU A 133 25.90 -27.84 24.79
N PRO A 134 26.93 -28.51 24.25
CA PRO A 134 28.23 -28.64 24.90
C PRO A 134 28.86 -27.28 25.24
N ALA A 135 29.53 -27.18 26.39
CA ALA A 135 30.15 -25.95 26.87
C ALA A 135 31.32 -25.47 25.98
N GLU A 136 31.87 -26.35 25.15
CA GLU A 136 32.98 -26.09 24.24
C GLU A 136 32.57 -25.33 22.97
N ILE A 137 31.27 -25.19 22.71
CA ILE A 137 30.77 -24.50 21.52
C ILE A 137 30.97 -22.98 21.65
N SER A 138 31.45 -22.36 20.58
CA SER A 138 31.60 -20.91 20.52
C SER A 138 30.24 -20.23 20.65
N GLY A 139 30.14 -19.10 21.35
CA GLY A 139 28.85 -18.40 21.54
C GLY A 139 28.12 -18.08 20.22
N LYS A 140 28.87 -17.78 19.16
CA LYS A 140 28.32 -17.53 17.82
C LYS A 140 27.73 -18.79 17.19
N ASP A 141 28.38 -19.93 17.33
CA ASP A 141 27.85 -21.20 16.83
C ASP A 141 26.65 -21.66 17.67
N ALA A 142 26.67 -21.44 18.98
CA ALA A 142 25.54 -21.73 19.85
C ALA A 142 24.30 -20.91 19.45
N GLU A 143 24.45 -19.60 19.20
CA GLU A 143 23.35 -18.77 18.71
C GLU A 143 22.80 -19.23 17.36
N ARG A 144 23.69 -19.57 16.42
CA ARG A 144 23.29 -20.10 15.11
C ARG A 144 22.52 -21.40 15.24
N LEU A 145 23.01 -22.34 16.05
CA LEU A 145 22.34 -23.63 16.27
C LEU A 145 20.97 -23.44 16.95
N LYS A 146 20.86 -22.56 17.94
CA LYS A 146 19.57 -22.23 18.56
C LYS A 146 18.58 -21.70 17.54
N LYS A 147 19.03 -20.77 16.70
CA LYS A 147 18.18 -20.22 15.64
C LYS A 147 17.71 -21.30 14.67
N GLU A 148 18.63 -22.11 14.15
CA GLU A 148 18.31 -23.20 13.20
C GLU A 148 17.36 -24.23 13.83
N TYR A 149 17.55 -24.57 15.11
CA TYR A 149 16.69 -25.50 15.85
C TYR A 149 15.24 -24.99 15.95
N TYR A 150 15.04 -23.79 16.52
CA TYR A 150 13.69 -23.25 16.69
C TYR A 150 13.01 -22.89 15.36
N GLN A 151 13.78 -22.49 14.35
CA GLN A 151 13.25 -22.28 13.01
C GLN A 151 12.66 -23.58 12.43
N ARG A 152 13.36 -24.71 12.55
CA ARG A 152 12.86 -26.00 12.07
C ARG A 152 11.61 -26.46 12.81
N LEU A 153 11.57 -26.25 14.14
CA LEU A 153 10.36 -26.55 14.93
C LEU A 153 9.17 -25.70 14.48
N TYR A 154 9.40 -24.41 14.23
CA TYR A 154 8.38 -23.51 13.72
C TYR A 154 7.85 -23.95 12.35
N GLU A 155 8.73 -24.38 11.44
CA GLU A 155 8.32 -24.95 10.14
C GLU A 155 7.44 -26.20 10.32
N GLY A 156 7.83 -27.13 11.19
CA GLY A 156 7.01 -28.30 11.51
C GLY A 156 5.65 -27.94 12.12
N MET A 157 5.60 -26.96 13.02
CA MET A 157 4.36 -26.45 13.60
C MET A 157 3.43 -25.83 12.57
N LYS A 158 3.97 -25.14 11.56
CA LYS A 158 3.17 -24.63 10.42
C LYS A 158 2.54 -25.77 9.63
N GLU A 159 3.27 -26.86 9.40
CA GLU A 159 2.74 -28.03 8.70
C GLU A 159 1.58 -28.65 9.51
N ILE A 160 1.72 -28.79 10.83
CA ILE A 160 0.64 -29.27 11.70
C ILE A 160 -0.56 -28.32 11.67
N ALA A 161 -0.33 -27.01 11.78
CA ALA A 161 -1.38 -26.01 11.71
C ALA A 161 -2.18 -26.07 10.40
N SER A 162 -1.53 -26.41 9.29
CA SER A 162 -2.21 -26.58 7.99
C SER A 162 -3.26 -27.71 7.98
N LEU A 163 -3.14 -28.70 8.86
CA LEU A 163 -4.10 -29.80 9.03
C LEU A 163 -5.37 -29.38 9.78
N THR A 164 -5.37 -28.18 10.36
CA THR A 164 -6.47 -27.64 11.19
C THR A 164 -7.39 -26.66 10.47
N ASN A 165 -7.04 -26.26 9.24
CA ASN A 165 -7.84 -25.37 8.38
C ASN A 165 -8.82 -26.12 7.49
#